data_AF-A0A9X3C044-F1
#
_entry.id   AF-A0A9X3C044-F1
#
_cell.length_a   1.000
_cell.length_b   1.000
_cell.length_c   1.000
_cell.angle_alpha   90.00
_cell.angle_beta   90.00
_cell.angle_gamma   90.00
#
_symmetry.space_group_name_H-M   'P 1'
#
loop_
_entity.id
_entity.type
_entity.pdbx_description
1 polymer ?
#
loop_
_entity_poly.entity_id
_entity_poly.type
_entity_poly.pdbx_seq_one_letter_code
_entity_poly.pdbx_strand_id
1 'polypeptide(L)'
;MSESWRTPLTIASVAVFFLASVTDAYRVLGATGAAVLVAVAGGGGLVAESVGVATGWPFGSYAYTGTLGPELLGVPVVVPMAWVMMAWPALVVARALARNTVAVTAVGAVALTTWDVFLDPQMVAAGHWRWFHPEPGLPLVPGIPLSNYLGWLVVSAVVLGTLNASLRRPDRPSAPAATLYLWVYLSSVLAHAVFFGLPGSAVTGGVLMGAVAIPFAISLARGRGRPVAAS
;
A
#
# COMPACT_ATOMS: atom_id res chain seq x y z
N MET A 1 -10.02 -18.35 -17.71
CA MET A 1 -8.61 -18.24 -17.29
C MET A 1 -8.51 -19.04 -15.99
N SER A 2 -7.91 -20.25 -15.98
CA SER A 2 -8.00 -21.24 -14.89
C SER A 2 -7.59 -20.70 -13.52
N GLU A 3 -8.13 -21.20 -12.40
CA GLU A 3 -7.75 -20.71 -11.06
C GLU A 3 -6.24 -20.82 -10.78
N SER A 4 -5.55 -21.76 -11.44
CA SER A 4 -4.14 -22.10 -11.20
C SER A 4 -3.09 -21.01 -11.49
N TRP A 5 -3.35 -20.04 -12.38
CA TRP A 5 -2.35 -18.99 -12.70
C TRP A 5 -2.54 -17.70 -11.89
N ARG A 6 -3.68 -17.51 -11.24
CA ARG A 6 -4.00 -16.26 -10.53
C ARG A 6 -3.03 -16.01 -9.38
N THR A 7 -2.80 -17.03 -8.56
CA THR A 7 -1.94 -16.93 -7.38
C THR A 7 -0.48 -16.67 -7.73
N PRO A 8 0.15 -17.42 -8.68
CA PRO A 8 1.49 -17.08 -9.15
C PRO A 8 1.61 -15.66 -9.71
N LEU A 9 0.60 -15.17 -10.45
CA LEU A 9 0.62 -13.79 -10.97
C LEU A 9 0.49 -12.74 -9.85
N THR A 10 -0.33 -12.99 -8.83
CA THR A 10 -0.40 -12.11 -7.65
C THR A 10 0.96 -12.01 -6.97
N ILE A 11 1.59 -13.16 -6.67
CA ILE A 11 2.90 -13.20 -6.02
C ILE A 11 3.97 -12.53 -6.89
N ALA A 12 3.99 -12.83 -8.19
CA ALA A 12 4.93 -12.21 -9.13
C ALA A 12 4.73 -10.70 -9.24
N SER A 13 3.49 -10.21 -9.25
CA SER A 13 3.18 -8.79 -9.31
C SER A 13 3.70 -8.07 -8.06
N VAL A 14 3.43 -8.62 -6.86
CA VAL A 14 3.95 -8.06 -5.61
C VAL A 14 5.48 -8.09 -5.59
N ALA A 15 6.11 -9.18 -6.04
CA ALA A 15 7.56 -9.29 -6.10
C ALA A 15 8.20 -8.26 -7.04
N VAL A 16 7.63 -8.05 -8.22
CA VAL A 16 8.11 -7.04 -9.18
C VAL A 16 7.97 -5.64 -8.61
N PHE A 17 6.83 -5.31 -8.00
CA PHE A 17 6.59 -3.99 -7.42
C PHE A 17 7.46 -3.75 -6.18
N PHE A 18 7.66 -4.78 -5.36
CA PHE A 18 8.60 -4.77 -4.26
C PHE A 18 10.01 -4.44 -4.74
N LEU A 19 10.52 -5.17 -5.74
CA LEU A 19 11.84 -4.93 -6.32
C LEU A 19 11.95 -3.54 -6.94
N ALA A 20 10.91 -3.07 -7.62
CA ALA A 20 10.87 -1.72 -8.18
C ALA A 20 10.97 -0.64 -7.09
N SER A 21 10.21 -0.77 -6.00
CA SER A 21 10.24 0.16 -4.88
C SER A 21 11.57 0.13 -4.12
N VAL A 22 12.14 -1.05 -3.86
CA VAL A 22 13.45 -1.19 -3.20
C VAL A 22 14.57 -0.65 -4.09
N THR A 23 14.54 -0.93 -5.39
CA THR A 23 15.55 -0.44 -6.34
C THR A 23 15.48 1.07 -6.49
N ASP A 24 14.27 1.64 -6.55
CA ASP A 24 14.10 3.09 -6.62
C ASP A 24 14.53 3.76 -5.30
N ALA A 25 14.18 3.19 -4.15
CA ALA A 25 14.65 3.67 -2.85
C ALA A 25 16.17 3.58 -2.74
N TYR A 26 16.80 2.52 -3.24
CA TYR A 26 18.27 2.38 -3.29
C TYR A 26 18.89 3.47 -4.15
N ARG A 27 18.36 3.70 -5.35
CA ARG A 27 18.83 4.75 -6.27
C ARG A 27 18.71 6.15 -5.65
N VAL A 28 17.63 6.40 -4.91
CA VAL A 28 17.31 7.72 -4.35
C VAL A 28 17.92 7.95 -2.97
N LEU A 29 18.12 6.92 -2.15
CA LEU A 29 18.52 7.04 -0.73
C LEU A 29 19.79 6.27 -0.38
N GLY A 30 20.34 5.48 -1.30
CA GLY A 30 21.47 4.58 -1.06
C GLY A 30 21.08 3.29 -0.34
N ALA A 31 22.07 2.43 -0.11
CA ALA A 31 21.90 1.13 0.54
C ALA A 31 21.22 1.24 1.91
N THR A 32 21.67 2.17 2.75
CA THR A 32 21.11 2.37 4.10
C THR A 32 19.64 2.77 4.04
N GLY A 33 19.25 3.67 3.12
CA GLY A 33 17.85 4.09 2.99
C GLY A 33 16.94 2.97 2.50
N ALA A 34 17.40 2.16 1.54
CA ALA A 34 16.67 0.97 1.09
C ALA A 34 16.54 -0.09 2.20
N ALA A 35 17.60 -0.31 2.98
CA ALA A 35 17.56 -1.23 4.12
C ALA A 35 16.58 -0.76 5.20
N VAL A 36 16.57 0.54 5.53
CA VAL A 36 15.60 1.14 6.47
C VAL A 36 14.17 0.98 5.95
N LEU A 37 13.94 1.18 4.65
CA LEU A 37 12.63 0.94 4.04
C LEU A 37 12.16 -0.51 4.26
N VAL A 38 12.99 -1.49 3.91
CA VAL A 38 12.66 -2.92 4.04
C VAL A 38 12.44 -3.29 5.51
N ALA A 39 13.32 -2.83 6.40
CA ALA A 39 13.23 -3.14 7.83
C ALA A 39 11.96 -2.53 8.46
N VAL A 40 11.67 -1.26 8.20
CA VAL A 40 10.54 -0.56 8.84
C VAL A 40 9.21 -0.95 8.21
N ALA A 41 9.08 -0.94 6.87
CA ALA A 41 7.82 -1.29 6.23
C ALA A 41 7.58 -2.80 6.21
N GLY A 42 8.58 -3.59 5.80
CA GLY A 42 8.45 -5.04 5.72
C GLY A 42 8.45 -5.70 7.10
N GLY A 43 9.40 -5.31 7.96
CA GLY A 43 9.45 -5.81 9.33
C GLY A 43 8.28 -5.30 10.19
N GLY A 44 7.95 -4.01 10.10
CA GLY A 44 6.79 -3.45 10.82
C GLY A 44 5.46 -4.06 10.38
N GLY A 45 5.27 -4.24 9.07
CA GLY A 45 4.13 -4.95 8.50
C GLY A 45 4.07 -6.39 9.00
N LEU A 46 5.17 -7.16 8.89
CA LEU A 46 5.23 -8.54 9.38
C LEU A 46 4.86 -8.65 10.86
N VAL A 47 5.39 -7.76 11.71
CA VAL A 47 5.07 -7.77 13.14
C VAL A 47 3.58 -7.48 13.37
N ALA A 48 3.03 -6.44 12.73
CA ALA A 48 1.62 -6.10 12.86
C ALA A 48 0.70 -7.23 12.39
N GLU A 49 1.01 -7.87 11.26
CA GLU A 49 0.27 -9.00 10.70
C GLU A 49 0.37 -10.24 11.60
N SER A 50 1.56 -10.53 12.14
CA SER A 50 1.76 -11.67 13.04
C SER A 50 0.95 -11.51 14.33
N VAL A 51 0.92 -10.29 14.89
CA VAL A 51 0.08 -9.95 16.05
C VAL A 51 -1.41 -10.01 15.67
N GLY A 52 -1.77 -9.53 14.48
CA GLY A 52 -3.11 -9.58 13.90
C GLY A 52 -3.65 -11.00 13.82
N VAL A 53 -2.89 -11.92 13.23
CA VAL A 53 -3.25 -13.34 13.12
C VAL A 53 -3.36 -14.00 14.51
N ALA A 54 -2.45 -13.69 15.43
CA ALA A 54 -2.42 -14.33 16.75
C ALA A 54 -3.51 -13.82 17.70
N THR A 55 -3.91 -12.55 17.60
CA THR A 55 -4.75 -11.88 18.61
C THR A 55 -6.05 -11.30 18.07
N GLY A 56 -6.17 -11.14 16.75
CA GLY A 56 -7.25 -10.38 16.11
C GLY A 56 -7.09 -8.85 16.21
N TRP A 57 -6.03 -8.32 16.82
CA TRP A 57 -5.72 -6.90 16.86
C TRP A 57 -4.45 -6.60 16.05
N PRO A 58 -4.38 -5.54 15.22
CA PRO A 58 -5.35 -4.44 15.12
C PRO A 58 -6.45 -4.65 14.07
N PHE A 59 -6.33 -5.65 13.21
CA PHE A 59 -7.14 -5.72 11.99
C PHE A 59 -8.53 -6.35 12.17
N GLY A 60 -8.75 -7.13 13.22
CA GLY A 60 -9.87 -8.06 13.38
C GLY A 60 -9.39 -9.50 13.26
N SER A 61 -10.25 -10.47 13.55
CA SER A 61 -9.91 -11.89 13.47
C SER A 61 -10.02 -12.41 12.04
N TYR A 62 -8.92 -12.93 11.49
CA TYR A 62 -8.83 -13.54 10.16
C TYR A 62 -7.85 -14.70 10.14
N ALA A 63 -7.86 -15.47 9.06
CA ALA A 63 -6.87 -16.52 8.81
C ALA A 63 -6.49 -16.57 7.33
N TYR A 64 -5.18 -16.69 7.07
CA TYR A 64 -4.66 -17.02 5.74
C TYR A 64 -5.00 -18.47 5.37
N THR A 65 -5.15 -18.73 4.08
CA THR A 65 -5.52 -20.07 3.56
C THR A 65 -4.33 -20.92 3.11
N GLY A 66 -3.09 -20.46 3.33
CA GLY A 66 -1.87 -21.16 2.92
C GLY A 66 -1.61 -21.19 1.41
N THR A 67 -2.33 -20.38 0.63
CA THR A 67 -2.23 -20.37 -0.84
C THR A 67 -1.14 -19.44 -1.37
N LEU A 68 -0.69 -18.45 -0.58
CA LEU A 68 0.22 -17.38 -1.00
C LEU A 68 1.72 -17.72 -0.87
N GLY A 69 2.04 -19.02 -0.84
CA GLY A 69 3.41 -19.50 -0.71
C GLY A 69 3.88 -19.61 0.74
N PRO A 70 5.20 -19.55 1.01
CA PRO A 70 5.74 -19.79 2.34
C PRO A 70 5.33 -18.70 3.33
N GLU A 71 5.16 -19.11 4.58
CA GLU A 71 4.79 -18.25 5.69
C GLU A 71 5.97 -18.02 6.64
N LEU A 72 6.02 -16.82 7.20
CA LEU A 72 6.93 -16.43 8.26
C LEU A 72 6.07 -15.92 9.42
N LEU A 73 6.22 -16.53 10.60
CA LEU A 73 5.39 -16.19 11.78
C LEU A 73 3.87 -16.30 11.54
N GLY A 74 3.45 -17.21 10.66
CA GLY A 74 2.03 -17.39 10.28
C GLY A 74 1.51 -16.39 9.25
N VAL A 75 2.41 -15.58 8.65
CA VAL A 75 2.07 -14.57 7.63
C VAL A 75 2.77 -14.93 6.31
N PRO A 76 2.06 -15.02 5.17
CA PRO A 76 2.68 -15.27 3.87
C PRO A 76 3.73 -14.20 3.54
N VAL A 77 4.93 -14.61 3.09
CA VAL A 77 6.07 -13.70 2.83
C VAL A 77 5.73 -12.58 1.81
N VAL A 78 4.74 -12.82 0.94
CA VAL A 78 4.25 -11.81 -0.01
C VAL A 78 3.61 -10.60 0.69
N VAL A 79 3.07 -10.75 1.90
CA VAL A 79 2.41 -9.66 2.66
C VAL A 79 3.41 -8.59 3.12
N PRO A 80 4.52 -8.90 3.82
CA PRO A 80 5.52 -7.87 4.14
C PRO A 80 6.18 -7.28 2.88
N MET A 81 6.26 -8.04 1.78
CA MET A 81 6.68 -7.47 0.48
C MET A 81 5.67 -6.44 -0.04
N ALA A 82 4.37 -6.68 0.12
CA ALA A 82 3.31 -5.74 -0.24
C ALA A 82 3.35 -4.46 0.62
N TRP A 83 3.66 -4.57 1.93
CA TRP A 83 3.91 -3.41 2.77
C TRP A 83 5.06 -2.54 2.22
N VAL A 84 6.19 -3.16 1.87
CA VAL A 84 7.36 -2.43 1.33
C VAL A 84 7.07 -1.84 -0.05
N MET A 85 6.42 -2.59 -0.95
CA MET A 85 6.17 -2.13 -2.31
C MET A 85 5.35 -0.83 -2.32
N MET A 86 4.48 -0.66 -1.33
CA MET A 86 3.51 0.42 -1.30
C MET A 86 3.89 1.57 -0.34
N ALA A 87 4.64 1.28 0.73
CA ALA A 87 5.11 2.30 1.67
C ALA A 87 6.05 3.34 1.02
N TRP A 88 6.92 2.92 0.11
CA TRP A 88 7.82 3.87 -0.58
C TRP A 88 7.08 4.86 -1.49
N PRO A 89 6.23 4.42 -2.44
CA PRO A 89 5.36 5.31 -3.21
C PRO A 89 4.48 6.21 -2.33
N ALA A 90 3.88 5.67 -1.26
CA ALA A 90 3.05 6.45 -0.33
C ALA A 90 3.85 7.58 0.35
N LEU A 91 5.08 7.31 0.80
CA LEU A 91 5.95 8.33 1.39
C LEU A 91 6.35 9.42 0.38
N VAL A 92 6.65 9.04 -0.86
CA VAL A 92 6.99 9.98 -1.94
C VAL A 92 5.82 10.91 -2.23
N VAL A 93 4.61 10.37 -2.35
CA VAL A 93 3.38 11.14 -2.58
C VAL A 93 3.11 12.09 -1.42
N ALA A 94 3.21 11.61 -0.19
CA ALA A 94 2.97 12.42 0.99
C ALA A 94 3.95 13.60 1.12
N ARG A 95 5.23 13.37 0.82
CA ARG A 95 6.26 14.42 0.80
C ARG A 95 6.10 15.40 -0.35
N ALA A 96 5.38 15.04 -1.43
CA ALA A 96 5.04 15.98 -2.49
C ALA A 96 3.87 16.89 -2.10
N LEU A 97 2.91 16.36 -1.33
CA LEU A 97 1.67 17.06 -0.97
C LEU A 97 1.77 17.86 0.34
N ALA A 98 2.64 17.46 1.26
CA ALA A 98 2.75 18.06 2.59
C ALA A 98 4.18 18.53 2.91
N ARG A 99 4.31 19.57 3.73
CA ARG A 99 5.60 20.16 4.10
C ARG A 99 6.08 19.75 5.50
N ASN A 100 5.21 19.80 6.50
CA ASN A 100 5.57 19.47 7.88
C ASN A 100 5.47 17.95 8.16
N THR A 101 6.21 17.49 9.17
CA THR A 101 6.35 16.06 9.51
C THR A 101 5.01 15.39 9.79
N VAL A 102 4.14 16.02 10.58
CA VAL A 102 2.83 15.45 10.97
C VAL A 102 1.93 15.27 9.75
N ALA A 103 1.84 16.29 8.90
CA ALA A 103 1.04 16.24 7.69
C ALA A 103 1.57 15.22 6.67
N VAL A 104 2.90 15.07 6.53
CA VAL A 104 3.50 14.02 5.69
C VAL A 104 3.13 12.64 6.23
N THR A 105 3.22 12.42 7.54
CA THR A 105 2.83 11.13 8.13
C THR A 105 1.34 10.85 7.94
N ALA A 106 0.47 11.83 8.19
CA ALA A 106 -0.97 11.66 8.03
C ALA A 106 -1.36 11.37 6.58
N VAL A 107 -0.85 12.15 5.60
CA VAL A 107 -1.13 11.92 4.17
C VAL A 107 -0.56 10.57 3.73
N GLY A 108 0.65 10.21 4.17
CA GLY A 108 1.26 8.92 3.84
C GLY A 108 0.50 7.73 4.40
N ALA A 109 0.00 7.85 5.64
CA ALA A 109 -0.81 6.82 6.28
C ALA A 109 -2.11 6.58 5.51
N VAL A 110 -2.80 7.65 5.10
CA VAL A 110 -3.99 7.58 4.24
C VAL A 110 -3.63 7.00 2.87
N ALA A 111 -2.55 7.45 2.26
CA ALA A 111 -2.10 6.99 0.95
C ALA A 111 -1.83 5.47 0.92
N LEU A 112 -1.24 4.93 1.99
CA LEU A 112 -0.98 3.50 2.12
C LEU A 112 -2.27 2.72 2.45
N THR A 113 -3.04 3.18 3.43
CA THR A 113 -4.25 2.50 3.91
C THR A 113 -5.36 2.43 2.86
N THR A 114 -5.53 3.48 2.06
CA THR A 114 -6.62 3.51 1.07
C THR A 114 -6.42 2.51 -0.07
N TRP A 115 -5.20 2.01 -0.27
CA TRP A 115 -4.96 0.88 -1.18
C TRP A 115 -5.59 -0.43 -0.66
N ASP A 116 -5.72 -0.59 0.66
CA ASP A 116 -6.29 -1.78 1.27
C ASP A 116 -7.77 -2.00 0.89
N VAL A 117 -8.49 -0.91 0.59
CA VAL A 117 -9.87 -0.95 0.07
C VAL A 117 -9.96 -1.70 -1.27
N PHE A 118 -8.86 -1.83 -1.99
CA PHE A 118 -8.74 -2.68 -3.18
C PHE A 118 -8.13 -4.05 -2.86
N LEU A 119 -7.03 -4.08 -2.10
CA LEU A 119 -6.29 -5.29 -1.78
C LEU A 119 -7.21 -6.33 -1.12
N ASP A 120 -7.87 -5.95 -0.04
CA ASP A 120 -8.56 -6.89 0.84
C ASP A 120 -9.75 -7.57 0.15
N PRO A 121 -10.66 -6.84 -0.54
CA PRO A 121 -11.74 -7.46 -1.28
C PRO A 121 -11.25 -8.38 -2.39
N GLN A 122 -10.15 -8.02 -3.07
CA GLN A 122 -9.55 -8.85 -4.10
C GLN A 122 -9.00 -10.17 -3.52
N MET A 123 -8.33 -10.11 -2.37
CA MET A 123 -7.70 -11.28 -1.75
C MET A 123 -8.74 -12.20 -1.10
N VAL A 124 -9.78 -11.64 -0.49
CA VAL A 124 -10.93 -12.42 0.01
C VAL A 124 -11.70 -13.07 -1.13
N ALA A 125 -11.98 -12.34 -2.22
CA ALA A 125 -12.65 -12.90 -3.39
C ALA A 125 -11.83 -14.01 -4.08
N ALA A 126 -10.50 -13.95 -3.99
CA ALA A 126 -9.58 -14.98 -4.46
C ALA A 126 -9.36 -16.12 -3.45
N GLY A 127 -9.96 -16.06 -2.27
CA GLY A 127 -9.86 -17.10 -1.24
C GLY A 127 -8.50 -17.17 -0.53
N HIS A 128 -7.72 -16.08 -0.51
CA HIS A 128 -6.38 -16.04 0.11
C HIS A 128 -6.42 -15.88 1.63
N TRP A 129 -7.46 -15.23 2.14
CA TRP A 129 -7.78 -15.18 3.55
C TRP A 129 -9.28 -15.00 3.75
N ARG A 130 -9.73 -15.23 4.97
CA ARG A 130 -11.12 -15.03 5.38
C ARG A 130 -11.19 -14.33 6.73
N TRP A 131 -12.17 -13.44 6.87
CA TRP A 131 -12.50 -12.77 8.12
C TRP A 131 -13.53 -13.60 8.89
N PHE A 132 -13.35 -13.76 10.20
CA PHE A 132 -14.30 -14.48 11.06
C PHE A 132 -15.47 -13.58 11.48
N HIS A 133 -15.21 -12.28 11.65
CA HIS A 133 -16.20 -11.27 12.02
C HIS A 133 -16.10 -10.08 11.05
N PRO A 134 -16.66 -10.20 9.83
CA PRO A 134 -16.49 -9.21 8.77
C PRO A 134 -17.32 -7.94 8.93
N GLU A 135 -18.25 -7.89 9.88
CA GLU A 135 -19.16 -6.77 10.08
C GLU A 135 -18.93 -6.07 11.43
N PRO A 136 -19.14 -4.73 11.51
CA PRO A 136 -19.55 -3.83 10.42
C PRO A 136 -18.41 -3.58 9.40
N GLY A 137 -18.75 -3.52 8.12
CA GLY A 137 -17.85 -3.14 7.02
C GLY A 137 -18.18 -1.78 6.38
N LEU A 138 -17.48 -1.43 5.29
CA LEU A 138 -17.84 -0.24 4.50
C LEU A 138 -19.10 -0.52 3.66
N PRO A 139 -20.02 0.46 3.47
CA PRO A 139 -21.33 0.24 2.83
C PRO A 139 -21.33 -0.37 1.42
N LEU A 140 -20.21 -0.28 0.69
CA LEU A 140 -20.05 -0.84 -0.66
C LEU A 140 -18.95 -1.91 -0.75
N VAL A 141 -18.29 -2.22 0.36
CA VAL A 141 -17.17 -3.16 0.41
C VAL A 141 -17.46 -4.18 1.52
N PRO A 142 -18.46 -5.07 1.32
CA PRO A 142 -18.84 -6.04 2.33
C PRO A 142 -17.74 -7.09 2.51
N GLY A 143 -17.76 -7.77 3.66
CA GLY A 143 -16.84 -8.88 3.92
C GLY A 143 -15.50 -8.47 4.53
N ILE A 144 -15.25 -7.17 4.71
CA ILE A 144 -14.05 -6.63 5.35
C ILE A 144 -14.45 -5.75 6.54
N PRO A 145 -13.98 -6.04 7.77
CA PRO A 145 -14.40 -5.30 8.96
C PRO A 145 -13.77 -3.91 9.02
N LEU A 146 -14.49 -2.94 9.59
CA LEU A 146 -13.97 -1.57 9.81
C LEU A 146 -12.71 -1.54 10.68
N SER A 147 -12.55 -2.52 11.58
CA SER A 147 -11.31 -2.67 12.38
C SER A 147 -10.08 -2.84 11.49
N ASN A 148 -10.22 -3.49 10.33
CA ASN A 148 -9.09 -3.71 9.42
C ASN A 148 -8.58 -2.38 8.87
N TYR A 149 -9.47 -1.56 8.31
CA TYR A 149 -9.09 -0.25 7.78
C TYR A 149 -8.53 0.69 8.86
N LEU A 150 -9.07 0.65 10.08
CA LEU A 150 -8.53 1.41 11.22
C LEU A 150 -7.15 0.89 11.65
N GLY A 151 -6.97 -0.43 11.67
CA GLY A 151 -5.69 -1.07 11.96
C GLY A 151 -4.63 -0.70 10.94
N TRP A 152 -4.96 -0.79 9.64
CA TRP A 152 -4.10 -0.31 8.56
C TRP A 152 -3.74 1.15 8.71
N LEU A 153 -4.68 2.02 9.08
CA LEU A 153 -4.41 3.44 9.29
C LEU A 153 -3.39 3.67 10.42
N VAL A 154 -3.57 2.99 11.55
CA VAL A 154 -2.66 3.10 12.69
C VAL A 154 -1.27 2.56 12.35
N VAL A 155 -1.20 1.34 11.79
CA VAL A 155 0.07 0.70 11.41
C VAL A 155 0.78 1.53 10.34
N SER A 156 0.05 2.00 9.33
CA SER A 156 0.59 2.88 8.29
C SER A 156 1.10 4.21 8.87
N ALA A 157 0.42 4.80 9.85
CA ALA A 157 0.89 6.02 10.50
C ALA A 157 2.21 5.79 11.26
N VAL A 158 2.36 4.66 11.94
CA VAL A 158 3.63 4.29 12.61
C VAL A 158 4.73 4.05 11.57
N VAL A 159 4.46 3.24 10.54
CA VAL A 159 5.45 2.93 9.48
C VAL A 159 5.87 4.20 8.75
N LEU A 160 4.92 4.99 8.25
CA LEU A 160 5.23 6.23 7.51
C LEU A 160 5.82 7.31 8.43
N GLY A 161 5.43 7.36 9.71
CA GLY A 161 6.05 8.23 10.71
C GLY A 161 7.53 7.93 10.91
N THR A 162 7.85 6.66 11.17
CA THR A 162 9.23 6.20 11.33
C THR A 162 10.04 6.41 10.05
N LEU A 163 9.52 5.99 8.89
CA LEU A 163 10.21 6.21 7.61
C LEU A 163 10.43 7.69 7.33
N ASN A 164 9.45 8.55 7.61
CA ASN A 164 9.59 9.98 7.37
C ASN A 164 10.66 10.61 8.28
N ALA A 165 10.78 10.15 9.52
CA ALA A 165 11.79 10.61 10.47
C ALA A 165 13.20 10.06 10.16
N SER A 166 13.30 8.81 9.69
CA SER A 166 14.58 8.13 9.47
C SER A 166 15.18 8.36 8.09
N LEU A 167 14.37 8.62 7.06
CA LEU A 167 14.85 8.77 5.69
C LEU A 167 15.02 10.23 5.31
N ARG A 168 16.11 10.55 4.61
CA ARG A 168 16.29 11.87 4.00
C ARG A 168 15.15 12.19 3.02
N ARG A 169 14.83 13.47 2.87
CA ARG A 169 13.83 13.98 1.92
C ARG A 169 14.52 14.51 0.66
N PRO A 170 14.35 13.87 -0.51
CA PRO A 170 14.85 14.41 -1.78
C PRO A 170 14.09 15.68 -2.19
N ASP A 171 14.74 16.55 -2.99
CA ASP A 171 14.15 17.81 -3.46
C ASP A 171 12.96 17.62 -4.40
N ARG A 172 12.95 16.51 -5.13
CA ARG A 172 11.91 16.18 -6.11
C ARG A 172 11.35 14.78 -5.86
N PRO A 173 10.05 14.55 -6.11
CA PRO A 173 9.47 13.22 -6.05
C PRO A 173 10.15 12.28 -7.04
N SER A 174 10.38 11.04 -6.62
CA SER A 174 10.94 10.03 -7.51
C SER A 174 9.93 9.64 -8.59
N ALA A 175 10.32 9.72 -9.87
CA ALA A 175 9.43 9.41 -10.98
C ALA A 175 8.97 7.94 -10.98
N PRO A 176 9.83 6.92 -10.76
CA PRO A 176 9.36 5.54 -10.63
C PRO A 176 8.34 5.35 -9.50
N ALA A 177 8.61 5.85 -8.29
CA ALA A 177 7.67 5.76 -7.17
C ALA A 177 6.34 6.49 -7.44
N ALA A 178 6.39 7.68 -8.06
CA ALA A 178 5.22 8.43 -8.46
C ALA A 178 4.36 7.64 -9.48
N THR A 179 5.01 7.05 -10.49
CA THR A 179 4.36 6.21 -11.49
C THR A 179 3.75 4.97 -10.86
N LEU A 180 4.45 4.29 -9.95
CA LEU A 180 3.93 3.12 -9.24
C LEU A 180 2.65 3.46 -8.46
N TYR A 181 2.63 4.56 -7.70
CA TYR A 181 1.44 4.95 -6.94
C TYR A 181 0.23 5.21 -7.84
N LEU A 182 0.43 6.02 -8.90
CA LEU A 182 -0.64 6.36 -9.84
C LEU A 182 -1.07 5.15 -10.66
N TRP A 183 -0.14 4.26 -11.02
CA TRP A 183 -0.45 3.01 -11.69
C TRP A 183 -1.29 2.08 -10.81
N VAL A 184 -0.91 1.87 -9.54
CA VAL A 184 -1.70 1.07 -8.59
C VAL A 184 -3.10 1.65 -8.46
N TYR A 185 -3.22 2.97 -8.27
CA TYR A 185 -4.54 3.62 -8.22
C TYR A 185 -5.39 3.35 -9.47
N LEU A 186 -4.86 3.65 -10.67
CA LEU A 186 -5.62 3.52 -11.91
C LEU A 186 -5.92 2.06 -12.26
N SER A 187 -4.94 1.17 -12.10
CA SER A 187 -5.09 -0.24 -12.42
C SER A 187 -6.01 -0.96 -11.43
N SER A 188 -6.00 -0.61 -10.14
CA SER A 188 -6.95 -1.15 -9.16
C SER A 188 -8.38 -0.70 -9.46
N VAL A 189 -8.62 0.59 -9.74
CA VAL A 189 -9.96 1.06 -10.13
C VAL A 189 -10.48 0.31 -11.36
N LEU A 190 -9.65 0.19 -12.41
CA LEU A 190 -10.01 -0.52 -13.63
C LEU A 190 -10.25 -2.02 -13.38
N ALA A 191 -9.34 -2.66 -12.65
CA ALA A 191 -9.42 -4.10 -12.42
C ALA A 191 -10.63 -4.50 -11.58
N HIS A 192 -10.93 -3.75 -10.53
CA HIS A 192 -12.09 -4.00 -9.70
C HIS A 192 -13.40 -3.72 -10.43
N ALA A 193 -13.44 -2.69 -11.29
CA ALA A 193 -14.63 -2.37 -12.08
C ALA A 193 -14.90 -3.35 -13.24
N VAL A 194 -13.85 -3.82 -13.92
CA VAL A 194 -13.99 -4.53 -15.21
C VAL A 194 -13.62 -6.01 -15.14
N PHE A 195 -12.61 -6.39 -14.35
CA PHE A 195 -12.06 -7.75 -14.37
C PHE A 195 -12.46 -8.61 -13.17
N PHE A 196 -12.57 -8.01 -11.98
CA PHE A 196 -12.83 -8.76 -10.75
C PHE A 196 -14.31 -8.76 -10.33
N GLY A 197 -15.15 -7.92 -10.93
CA GLY A 197 -16.56 -7.82 -10.55
C GLY A 197 -16.74 -7.27 -9.13
N LEU A 198 -15.87 -6.35 -8.71
CA LEU A 198 -15.86 -5.70 -7.39
C LEU A 198 -16.18 -4.20 -7.51
N PRO A 199 -17.34 -3.80 -8.07
CA PRO A 199 -17.63 -2.39 -8.38
C PRO A 199 -17.70 -1.50 -7.14
N GLY A 200 -18.14 -2.04 -6.00
CA GLY A 200 -18.19 -1.28 -4.75
C GLY A 200 -16.80 -0.89 -4.23
N SER A 201 -15.83 -1.81 -4.28
CA SER A 201 -14.42 -1.51 -4.00
C SER A 201 -13.82 -0.55 -5.05
N ALA A 202 -14.18 -0.70 -6.33
CA ALA A 202 -13.75 0.23 -7.37
C ALA A 202 -14.20 1.69 -7.09
N VAL A 203 -15.46 1.88 -6.68
CA VAL A 203 -16.01 3.20 -6.34
C VAL A 203 -15.42 3.73 -5.04
N THR A 204 -15.49 2.96 -3.95
CA THR A 204 -15.03 3.41 -2.64
C THR A 204 -13.53 3.64 -2.61
N GLY A 205 -12.73 2.69 -3.12
CA GLY A 205 -11.29 2.84 -3.24
C GLY A 205 -10.93 3.97 -4.21
N GLY A 206 -11.66 4.12 -5.32
CA GLY A 206 -11.50 5.21 -6.28
C GLY A 206 -11.65 6.58 -5.64
N VAL A 207 -12.67 6.76 -4.81
CA VAL A 207 -12.89 8.01 -4.05
C VAL A 207 -11.81 8.21 -2.99
N LEU A 208 -11.56 7.20 -2.15
CA LEU A 208 -10.68 7.32 -0.99
C LEU A 208 -9.21 7.49 -1.38
N MET A 209 -8.68 6.61 -2.24
CA MET A 209 -7.31 6.73 -2.74
C MET A 209 -7.17 7.91 -3.71
N GLY A 210 -8.24 8.23 -4.45
CA GLY A 210 -8.31 9.40 -5.34
C GLY A 210 -8.14 10.73 -4.62
N ALA A 211 -8.60 10.84 -3.37
CA ALA A 211 -8.38 12.01 -2.52
C ALA A 211 -6.89 12.35 -2.31
N VAL A 212 -6.00 11.38 -2.48
CA VAL A 212 -4.54 11.59 -2.47
C VAL A 212 -3.96 11.57 -3.88
N ALA A 213 -4.37 10.60 -4.71
CA ALA A 213 -3.81 10.39 -6.05
C ALA A 213 -4.07 11.58 -7.00
N ILE A 214 -5.27 12.17 -6.96
CA ILE A 214 -5.65 13.26 -7.86
C ILE A 214 -4.89 14.55 -7.53
N PRO A 215 -4.87 15.06 -6.28
CA PRO A 215 -4.03 16.21 -5.93
C PRO A 215 -2.55 15.98 -6.26
N PHE A 216 -2.05 14.76 -6.06
CA PHE A 216 -0.67 14.41 -6.39
C PHE A 216 -0.41 14.53 -7.89
N ALA A 217 -1.25 13.94 -8.75
CA ALA A 217 -1.13 14.05 -10.20
C ALA A 217 -1.16 15.51 -10.67
N ILE A 218 -2.08 16.32 -10.12
CA ILE A 218 -2.15 17.77 -10.40
C ILE A 218 -0.86 18.48 -9.98
N SER A 219 -0.30 18.13 -8.82
CA SER A 219 0.96 18.73 -8.34
C SER A 219 2.14 18.45 -9.27
N LEU A 220 2.22 17.23 -9.81
CA LEU A 220 3.25 16.85 -10.78
C LEU A 220 3.09 17.61 -12.10
N ALA A 221 1.85 17.74 -12.59
CA ALA A 221 1.56 18.49 -13.82
C ALA A 221 1.95 19.97 -13.69
N ARG A 222 1.65 20.60 -12.55
CA ARG A 222 2.02 22.00 -12.27
C ARG A 222 3.53 22.18 -12.09
N GLY A 223 4.23 21.20 -11.53
CA GLY A 223 5.68 21.23 -11.33
C GLY A 223 6.50 21.18 -12.62
N ARG A 224 5.97 20.56 -13.69
CA ARG A 224 6.62 20.48 -15.01
C ARG A 224 6.62 21.80 -15.80
N GLY A 225 5.78 22.77 -15.41
CA GLY A 225 5.62 24.05 -16.11
C GLY A 225 6.54 25.19 -15.66
N ARG A 226 7.45 24.98 -14.70
CA ARG A 226 8.44 25.99 -14.29
C ARG A 226 9.71 25.83 -15.11
N PRO A 227 10.07 26.78 -16.01
CA PRO A 227 11.36 26.75 -16.67
C PRO A 227 12.46 26.79 -15.62
N VAL A 228 13.52 26.00 -15.81
CA VAL A 228 14.74 26.14 -15.03
C VAL A 228 15.30 27.52 -15.38
N ALA A 229 15.25 28.46 -14.44
CA ALA A 229 16.02 29.69 -14.58
C ALA A 229 17.49 29.28 -14.70
N ALA A 230 18.08 29.48 -15.87
CA ALA A 230 19.51 29.31 -16.07
C ALA A 230 20.22 30.31 -15.15
N SER A 231 20.93 29.80 -14.15
CA SER A 231 21.90 30.54 -13.34
C SER A 231 23.29 30.25 -13.85
#